data_AF-A0A484VUW9-F1
#
_entry.id   AF-A0A484VUW9-F1
#
_cell.length_a   1.000
_cell.length_b   1.000
_cell.length_c   1.000
_cell.angle_alpha   90.00
_cell.angle_beta   90.00
_cell.angle_gamma   90.00
#
_symmetry.space_group_name_H-M   'P 1'
#
loop_
_entity.id
_entity.type
_entity.pdbx_description
1 polymer ?
#
loop_
_entity_poly.entity_id
_entity_poly.type
_entity_poly.pdbx_seq_one_letter_code
_entity_poly.pdbx_strand_id
1 'polypeptide(L)'
;METFYAGETSGNSPDTPIAISSFASTETLSFTPDNINADISLGTLSGKTKERVYLAEEGAEKSVNLTGNSITLQLLKVQLIGI
;
A
#
# COMPACT_ATOMS: atom_id res chain seq x y z
N MET A 1 -8.42 5.27 -46.67
CA MET A 1 -7.00 5.63 -46.43
C MET A 1 -6.87 7.09 -46.79
N GLU A 2 -6.63 7.96 -45.82
CA GLU A 2 -6.28 9.35 -46.09
C GLU A 2 -4.77 9.47 -46.17
N THR A 3 -4.28 10.02 -47.27
CA THR A 3 -2.85 10.27 -47.51
C THR A 3 -2.55 11.73 -47.21
N PHE A 4 -1.76 12.00 -46.17
CA PHE A 4 -1.25 13.35 -45.90
C PHE A 4 0.15 13.47 -46.51
N TYR A 5 0.35 14.48 -47.36
CA TYR A 5 1.65 14.83 -47.92
C TYR A 5 2.32 15.90 -47.07
N ALA A 6 3.52 15.63 -46.56
CA ALA A 6 4.38 16.66 -45.96
C ALA A 6 5.35 17.19 -47.03
N GLY A 7 5.41 18.51 -47.19
CA GLY A 7 6.22 19.21 -48.18
C GLY A 7 7.73 19.17 -47.86
N GLU A 8 8.52 19.20 -48.94
CA GLU A 8 9.98 19.06 -48.94
C GLU A 8 10.73 20.27 -48.38
N THR A 9 11.87 20.04 -47.72
CA THR A 9 13.00 20.99 -47.76
C THR A 9 14.36 20.27 -47.86
N SER A 10 14.95 20.38 -49.05
CA SER A 10 16.37 20.66 -49.34
C SER A 10 17.48 19.80 -48.70
N GLY A 11 18.13 19.00 -49.56
CA GLY A 11 19.60 19.04 -49.67
C GLY A 11 20.42 18.13 -48.76
N ASN A 12 19.96 16.90 -48.59
CA ASN A 12 20.72 15.64 -48.54
C ASN A 12 19.80 14.65 -49.30
N SER A 13 20.15 13.42 -49.66
CA SER A 13 19.10 12.45 -50.04
C SER A 13 18.74 11.55 -48.85
N PRO A 14 18.09 12.05 -47.78
CA PRO A 14 17.68 11.25 -46.65
C PRO A 14 16.27 10.66 -46.90
N ASP A 15 15.98 10.20 -48.12
CA ASP A 15 14.61 9.81 -48.50
C ASP A 15 14.52 8.36 -48.94
N THR A 16 15.32 7.48 -48.34
CA THR A 16 14.90 6.09 -48.23
C THR A 16 13.97 6.00 -47.03
N PRO A 17 12.66 5.73 -47.19
CA PRO A 17 11.78 5.55 -46.06
C PRO A 17 12.31 4.40 -45.20
N ILE A 18 12.78 4.72 -44.00
CA ILE A 18 13.12 3.71 -43.01
C ILE A 18 11.79 3.13 -42.55
N ALA A 19 11.48 1.93 -43.02
CA ALA A 19 10.35 1.17 -42.53
C ALA A 19 10.62 0.77 -41.07
N ILE A 20 10.04 1.49 -40.11
CA ILE A 20 10.04 1.08 -38.71
C ILE A 20 8.87 0.12 -38.52
N SER A 21 9.14 -1.18 -38.49
CA SER A 21 8.16 -2.17 -38.09
C SER A 21 8.09 -2.23 -36.57
N SER A 22 6.97 -1.77 -36.00
CA SER A 22 6.67 -2.01 -34.58
C SER A 22 6.16 -3.44 -34.41
N PHE A 23 6.92 -4.28 -33.72
CA PHE A 23 6.42 -5.56 -33.25
C PHE A 23 5.81 -5.34 -31.88
N ALA A 24 4.49 -5.45 -31.76
CA ALA A 24 3.85 -5.57 -30.46
C ALA A 24 4.28 -6.92 -29.87
N SER A 25 4.95 -6.91 -28.71
CA SER A 25 5.20 -8.16 -27.98
C SER A 25 3.85 -8.77 -27.62
N THR A 26 3.64 -10.02 -28.01
CA THR A 26 2.45 -10.80 -27.61
C THR A 26 2.66 -11.46 -26.25
N GLU A 27 3.71 -11.10 -25.52
CA GLU A 27 3.88 -11.54 -24.14
C GLU A 27 2.71 -11.01 -23.31
N THR A 28 1.80 -11.91 -23.00
CA THR A 28 0.77 -11.68 -22.01
C THR A 28 1.46 -11.62 -20.64
N LEU A 29 1.56 -10.42 -20.06
CA LEU A 29 1.81 -10.31 -18.62
C LEU A 29 0.58 -10.91 -17.94
N SER A 30 0.68 -12.19 -17.57
CA SER A 30 -0.38 -12.92 -16.88
C SER A 30 -0.54 -12.31 -15.48
N PHE A 31 -1.45 -11.36 -15.35
CA PHE A 31 -2.01 -10.98 -14.07
C PHE A 31 -3.12 -11.98 -13.78
N THR A 32 -2.89 -12.94 -12.89
CA THR A 32 -3.95 -13.79 -12.34
C THR A 32 -4.58 -13.05 -11.15
N PRO A 33 -5.73 -12.37 -11.31
CA PRO A 33 -6.43 -11.72 -10.20
C PRO A 33 -6.97 -12.73 -9.18
N ASP A 34 -6.93 -14.01 -9.52
CA ASP A 34 -7.55 -15.12 -8.79
C ASP A 34 -6.91 -15.43 -7.42
N ASN A 35 -5.77 -14.82 -7.10
CA ASN A 35 -5.05 -15.06 -5.84
C ASN A 35 -5.22 -13.94 -4.79
N ILE A 36 -6.17 -13.02 -4.98
CA ILE A 36 -6.49 -12.01 -3.97
C ILE A 36 -7.44 -12.62 -2.93
N ASN A 37 -6.93 -12.85 -1.72
CA ASN A 37 -7.75 -13.26 -0.59
C ASN A 37 -7.82 -12.15 0.47
N ALA A 38 -8.91 -12.15 1.25
CA ALA A 38 -9.11 -11.23 2.35
C ALA A 38 -9.45 -12.03 3.60
N ASP A 39 -8.70 -11.81 4.67
CA ASP A 39 -9.03 -12.34 5.98
C ASP A 39 -9.80 -11.28 6.78
N ILE A 40 -10.98 -11.67 7.26
CA ILE A 40 -11.87 -10.80 8.04
C ILE A 40 -12.16 -11.49 9.37
N SER A 41 -11.72 -10.86 10.46
CA SER A 41 -11.99 -11.36 11.81
C SER A 41 -12.64 -10.30 12.69
N LEU A 42 -13.58 -10.76 13.51
CA LEU A 42 -14.18 -9.99 14.60
C LEU A 42 -13.56 -10.42 15.91
N GLY A 43 -13.30 -9.46 16.78
CA GLY A 43 -12.73 -9.74 18.09
C GLY A 43 -12.94 -8.61 19.08
N THR A 44 -12.43 -8.82 20.28
CA THR A 44 -12.42 -7.81 21.33
C THR A 44 -11.00 -7.56 21.80
N LEU A 45 -10.68 -6.31 22.09
CA LEU A 45 -9.44 -5.93 22.76
C LEU A 45 -9.80 -5.36 24.13
N SER A 46 -9.39 -6.07 25.19
CA SER A 46 -9.60 -5.63 26.56
C SER A 46 -8.28 -5.34 27.24
N GLY A 47 -8.25 -4.28 28.05
CA GLY A 47 -7.08 -3.88 28.79
C GLY A 47 -7.43 -3.12 30.07
N LYS A 48 -6.48 -3.11 31.01
CA LYS A 48 -6.51 -2.29 32.23
C LYS A 48 -5.21 -1.50 32.31
N THR A 49 -5.30 -0.26 32.75
CA THR A 49 -4.13 0.56 33.05
C THR A 49 -3.95 0.74 34.55
N LYS A 50 -2.71 0.95 34.98
CA LYS A 50 -2.37 1.31 36.35
C LYS A 50 -1.62 2.63 36.34
N GLU A 51 -2.15 3.61 37.04
CA GLU A 51 -1.49 4.89 37.27
C GLU A 51 -0.66 4.79 38.55
N ARG A 52 0.58 5.29 38.50
CA ARG A 52 1.52 5.25 39.64
C ARG A 52 2.08 6.66 39.86
N VAL A 53 1.87 7.20 41.05
CA VAL A 53 2.45 8.49 41.48
C VAL A 53 3.56 8.22 42.48
N TYR A 54 4.75 8.78 42.25
CA TYR A 54 5.92 8.63 43.12
C TYR A 54 6.27 9.97 43.79
N LEU A 55 6.70 9.91 45.05
CA LEU A 55 7.30 11.05 45.73
C LEU A 55 8.77 11.17 45.33
N ALA A 56 9.23 12.40 45.08
CA ALA A 56 10.56 12.65 44.52
C ALA A 56 11.72 12.37 45.52
N GLU A 57 11.43 12.33 46.82
CA GLU A 57 12.46 12.44 47.89
C GLU A 57 12.63 11.15 48.71
N GLU A 58 11.61 10.30 48.74
CA GLU A 58 11.66 8.94 49.29
C GLU A 58 11.77 7.97 48.11
N GLY A 59 12.97 7.46 47.84
CA GLY A 59 13.19 6.53 46.72
C GLY A 59 12.19 5.37 46.74
N ALA A 60 11.39 5.25 45.67
CA ALA A 60 10.51 4.14 45.28
C ALA A 60 9.52 3.52 46.31
N GLU A 61 9.58 3.87 47.60
CA GLU A 61 8.96 3.09 48.67
C GLU A 61 7.49 3.49 48.92
N LYS A 62 7.09 4.70 48.52
CA LYS A 62 5.71 5.19 48.70
C LYS A 62 5.10 5.65 47.37
N SER A 63 4.57 4.69 46.61
CA SER A 63 3.78 4.98 45.41
C SER A 63 2.29 4.77 45.67
N VAL A 64 1.45 5.78 45.38
CA VAL A 64 -0.01 5.57 45.31
C VAL A 64 -0.33 4.96 43.95
N ASN A 65 -1.01 3.82 43.95
CA ASN A 65 -1.40 3.11 42.73
C ASN A 65 -2.91 3.14 42.58
N LEU A 66 -3.38 3.68 41.46
CA LEU A 66 -4.78 3.62 41.07
C LEU A 66 -4.91 2.63 39.91
N THR A 67 -5.69 1.57 40.13
CA THR A 67 -6.01 0.61 39.06
C THR A 67 -7.26 1.10 38.35
N GLY A 68 -7.12 1.43 37.07
CA GLY A 68 -8.25 1.80 36.22
C GLY A 68 -9.18 0.63 35.94
N ASN A 69 -10.42 0.95 35.55
CA ASN A 69 -11.40 -0.06 35.15
C ASN A 69 -10.97 -0.77 33.84
N SER A 70 -11.46 -2.00 33.65
CA SER A 70 -11.27 -2.71 32.38
C SER A 70 -12.04 -1.99 31.28
N ILE A 71 -11.36 -1.67 30.19
CA ILE A 71 -12.00 -1.17 28.97
C ILE A 71 -11.93 -2.30 27.95
N THR A 72 -13.03 -2.52 27.24
CA THR A 72 -13.12 -3.50 26.15
C THR A 72 -13.63 -2.81 24.90
N LEU A 73 -12.89 -2.97 23.81
CA LEU A 73 -13.23 -2.43 22.49
C LEU A 73 -13.62 -3.59 21.58
N GLN A 74 -14.63 -3.39 20.73
CA GLN A 74 -14.91 -4.29 19.62
C GLN A 74 -14.03 -3.90 18.44
N LEU A 75 -13.41 -4.88 17.79
CA LEU A 75 -12.50 -4.69 16.68
C LEU A 75 -12.93 -5.51 15.47
N LEU A 76 -12.80 -4.87 14.32
CA LEU A 76 -12.84 -5.50 13.01
C LEU A 76 -11.42 -5.44 12.42
N LYS A 77 -10.85 -6.59 12.08
CA LYS A 77 -9.59 -6.66 11.35
C LYS A 77 -9.87 -7.12 9.93
N VAL A 78 -9.34 -6.37 8.97
CA VAL A 78 -9.39 -6.70 7.55
C VAL A 78 -7.95 -6.64 7.03
N GLN A 79 -7.46 -7.77 6.52
CA GLN A 79 -6.16 -7.84 5.87
C GLN A 79 -6.36 -8.28 4.41
N LEU A 80 -5.92 -7.44 3.48
CA LEU A 80 -5.83 -7.83 2.08
C LEU A 80 -4.53 -8.60 1.88
N ILE A 81 -4.62 -9.78 1.27
CA ILE A 81 -3.50 -10.63 0.95
C ILE A 81 -3.56 -10.84 -0.57
N GLY A 82 -2.80 -10.02 -1.28
CA GLY A 82 -2.53 -10.13 -2.70
C GLY A 82 -1.03 -9.97 -2.93
N ILE A 83 -0.48 -10.82 -3.80
CA ILE A 83 0.94 -10.87 -4.20
C ILE A 83 1.38 -9.61 -4.95
#